data_AF-A0A6C0DRR8-F1
#
_entry.id   AF-A0A6C0DRR8-F1
#
_cell.length_a   1.000
_cell.length_b   1.000
_cell.length_c   1.000
_cell.angle_alpha   90.00
_cell.angle_beta   90.00
_cell.angle_gamma   90.00
#
_symmetry.space_group_name_H-M   'P 1'
#
loop_
_entity.id
_entity.type
_entity.pdbx_description
1 polymer ?
#
loop_
_entity_poly.entity_id
_entity_poly.type
_entity_poly.pdbx_seq_one_letter_code
_entity_poly.pdbx_strand_id
1 'polypeptide(L)' 'MDNNGNKLQYTAPQRKRESKTKTNQRILLEERKRKGIIEKETELSLQNSKSVDYEKFKTYLVEKNKLNKETADFYQRETW' A
#
# COMPACT_ATOMS: atom_id res chain seq x y z
N MET A 1 -18.79 31.49 -11.90
CA MET A 1 -18.79 31.28 -13.36
C MET A 1 -17.95 32.39 -13.95
N ASP A 2 -17.24 32.14 -15.05
CA ASP A 2 -16.58 33.24 -15.76
C ASP A 2 -17.62 34.15 -16.43
N ASN A 3 -17.17 35.30 -16.97
CA ASN A 3 -18.04 36.24 -17.69
C ASN A 3 -18.65 35.63 -18.97
N ASN A 4 -18.21 34.44 -19.38
CA ASN A 4 -18.68 33.69 -20.54
C ASN A 4 -19.68 32.58 -20.15
N GLY A 5 -20.08 32.49 -18.88
CA GLY A 5 -21.04 31.51 -18.38
C GLY A 5 -20.46 30.10 -18.16
N ASN A 6 -19.14 29.92 -18.26
CA ASN A 6 -18.51 28.64 -17.96
C ASN A 6 -18.40 28.44 -16.45
N LYS A 7 -18.78 27.25 -16.00
CA LYS A 7 -18.64 26.82 -14.61
C LYS A 7 -17.29 26.14 -14.43
N LEU A 8 -16.53 26.53 -13.41
CA LEU A 8 -15.32 25.81 -13.02
C LEU A 8 -15.75 24.44 -12.49
N GLN A 9 -15.60 23.39 -13.32
CA GLN A 9 -15.96 22.04 -12.96
C GLN A 9 -14.72 21.18 -12.80
N TYR A 10 -14.54 20.65 -11.59
CA TYR A 10 -13.46 19.70 -11.33
C TYR A 10 -13.89 18.29 -11.75
N THR A 11 -13.67 18.01 -13.03
CA THR A 11 -14.15 16.77 -13.66
C THR A 11 -13.39 15.54 -13.16
N ALA A 12 -14.03 14.38 -13.15
CA ALA A 12 -13.38 13.12 -12.74
C ALA A 12 -12.08 12.80 -13.53
N PRO A 13 -11.99 13.02 -14.86
CA PRO A 13 -10.74 12.86 -15.60
C PRO A 13 -9.65 13.83 -15.17
N GLN A 14 -10.01 15.08 -14.84
CA GLN A 14 -9.07 16.08 -14.34
C GLN A 14 -8.49 15.65 -12.99
N ARG A 15 -9.32 15.21 -12.03
CA ARG A 15 -8.80 14.74 -10.74
C ARG A 15 -7.88 13.54 -10.87
N LYS A 16 -8.21 12.58 -11.74
CA LYS A 16 -7.38 11.39 -11.99
C LYS A 16 -5.99 11.76 -12.55
N ARG A 17 -5.92 12.82 -13.35
CA ARG A 17 -4.67 13.32 -13.94
C ARG A 17 -3.82 14.06 -12.91
N GLU A 18 -4.45 14.94 -12.14
CA GLU A 18 -3.79 15.74 -11.12
C GLU A 18 -3.31 14.87 -9.94
N SER A 19 -4.12 13.90 -9.51
CA SER A 19 -3.77 13.03 -8.37
C SER A 19 -2.64 12.04 -8.67
N LYS A 20 -2.34 11.78 -9.95
CA LYS A 20 -1.33 10.80 -10.42
C LYS A 20 -1.43 9.41 -9.77
N THR A 21 -2.58 9.07 -9.19
CA THR A 21 -2.74 7.87 -8.33
C THR A 21 -2.34 6.59 -9.06
N LYS A 22 -2.68 6.45 -10.34
CA LYS A 22 -2.33 5.27 -11.15
C LYS A 22 -0.82 5.14 -11.38
N THR A 23 -0.14 6.26 -11.61
CA THR A 23 1.31 6.28 -11.83
C THR A 23 2.03 5.88 -10.55
N ASN A 24 1.62 6.46 -9.41
CA ASN A 24 2.23 6.16 -8.12
C ASN A 24 1.97 4.70 -7.71
N GLN A 25 0.78 4.16 -7.98
CA GLN A 25 0.48 2.74 -7.78
C GLN A 25 1.40 1.83 -8.59
N ARG A 26 1.70 2.18 -9.85
CA ARG A 26 2.61 1.41 -10.70
C ARG A 26 4.04 1.46 -10.19
N ILE A 27 4.53 2.64 -9.84
CA ILE A 27 5.88 2.83 -9.27
C ILE A 27 6.02 2.01 -7.98
N LEU A 28 5.04 2.11 -7.08
CA LEU A 28 5.02 1.34 -5.84
C LEU A 28 5.04 -0.18 -6.10
N LEU A 29 4.29 -0.67 -7.10
CA LEU A 29 4.30 -2.08 -7.46
C LEU A 29 5.66 -2.56 -7.97
N GLU A 30 6.32 -1.76 -8.82
CA GLU A 30 7.67 -2.07 -9.31
C GLU A 30 8.70 -2.07 -8.17
N GLU A 31 8.62 -1.10 -7.26
CA GLU A 31 9.51 -1.03 -6.10
C GLU A 31 9.29 -2.18 -5.12
N ARG A 32 8.04 -2.60 -4.90
CA ARG A 32 7.72 -3.79 -4.09
C ARG A 32 8.31 -5.06 -4.71
N LYS A 33 8.27 -5.18 -6.04
CA LYS A 33 8.90 -6.30 -6.77
C LYS A 33 10.43 -6.26 -6.66
N ARG A 34 11.05 -5.11 -6.90
CA ARG A 34 12.52 -4.94 -6.83
C ARG A 34 13.10 -5.26 -5.46
N LYS A 35 12.39 -4.90 -4.40
CA LYS A 35 12.83 -5.13 -3.01
C LYS A 35 12.32 -6.43 -2.40
N GLY A 36 11.64 -7.27 -3.16
CA GLY A 36 11.12 -8.56 -2.69
C GLY A 36 10.07 -8.46 -1.57
N ILE A 37 9.42 -7.29 -1.40
CA ILE A 37 8.43 -7.07 -0.33
C ILE A 37 7.23 -8.00 -0.48
N ILE A 38 6.85 -8.31 -1.72
CA ILE A 38 5.74 -9.22 -2.03
C ILE A 38 5.99 -10.62 -1.47
N GLU A 39 7.21 -11.13 -1.59
CA GLU A 39 7.58 -12.47 -1.12
C GLU A 39 7.52 -12.53 0.41
N LYS A 40 8.08 -11.50 1.08
CA LYS A 40 8.02 -11.36 2.54
C LYS A 40 6.59 -11.27 3.08
N GLU A 41 5.73 -10.50 2.42
CA GLU A 41 4.30 -10.40 2.78
C GLU A 41 3.56 -11.73 2.53
N THR A 42 3.94 -12.48 1.50
CA THR A 42 3.35 -13.78 1.16
C THR A 42 3.67 -14.83 2.22
N GLU A 43 4.86 -14.81 2.82
CA GLU A 43 5.24 -15.72 3.91
C GLU A 43 4.30 -15.61 5.11
N LEU A 44 3.95 -14.37 5.53
CA LEU A 44 2.99 -14.15 6.62
C LEU A 44 1.56 -14.57 6.24
N SER A 45 1.21 -14.61 4.95
CA SER A 45 -0.11 -15.10 4.50
C SER A 45 -0.29 -16.60 4.69
N LEU A 46 0.80 -17.36 4.86
CA LEU A 46 0.73 -18.79 5.21
C LEU A 46 0.21 -18.97 6.65
N GLN A 47 0.30 -17.94 7.47
CA GLN A 47 -0.04 -17.95 8.88
C GLN A 47 -1.45 -17.39 9.11
N ASN A 48 -2.21 -18.05 9.98
CA ASN A 48 -3.62 -17.72 10.16
C ASN A 48 -3.82 -16.58 11.18
N SER A 49 -4.11 -15.38 10.66
CA SER A 49 -4.46 -14.19 11.46
C SER A 49 -5.79 -14.28 12.24
N LYS A 50 -6.66 -15.24 11.90
CA LYS A 50 -8.01 -15.44 12.48
C LYS A 50 -8.14 -16.76 13.25
N SER A 51 -7.01 -17.35 13.63
CA SER A 51 -7.02 -18.56 14.43
C SER A 51 -7.67 -18.29 15.80
N VAL A 52 -8.58 -19.18 16.22
CA VAL A 52 -9.12 -19.21 17.59
C VAL A 52 -8.12 -19.88 18.55
N ASP A 53 -7.21 -20.70 18.03
CA ASP A 53 -6.11 -21.30 18.78
C ASP A 53 -5.10 -20.21 19.18
N TYR A 54 -4.97 -20.03 20.49
CA TYR A 54 -4.17 -18.99 21.15
C TYR A 54 -2.67 -19.11 20.85
N GLU A 55 -2.13 -20.33 20.80
CA GLU A 55 -0.71 -20.55 20.54
C GLU A 55 -0.36 -20.23 19.08
N LYS A 56 -1.23 -20.62 18.14
CA LYS A 56 -1.10 -20.22 16.73
C LYS A 56 -1.17 -18.71 16.54
N PHE A 57 -2.05 -18.03 17.30
CA PHE A 57 -2.18 -16.57 17.23
C PHE A 57 -0.95 -15.84 17.79
N LYS A 58 -0.35 -16.34 18.88
CA LYS A 58 0.92 -15.79 19.39
C LYS A 58 2.04 -15.89 18.36
N THR A 59 2.20 -17.04 17.72
CA THR A 59 3.23 -17.23 16.68
C THR A 59 3.03 -16.24 15.53
N TYR A 60 1.78 -16.07 15.08
CA TYR A 60 1.43 -15.07 14.07
C TYR A 60 1.84 -13.65 14.49
N LEU A 61 1.61 -13.25 15.76
CA LEU A 61 2.00 -11.93 16.24
C LEU A 61 3.51 -11.71 16.21
N VAL A 62 4.31 -12.72 16.57
CA VAL A 62 5.78 -12.64 16.57
C VAL A 62 6.29 -12.49 15.14
N GLU A 63 5.82 -13.31 14.21
CA GLU A 63 6.20 -13.25 12.80
C GLU A 63 5.75 -11.94 12.15
N LYS A 64 4.54 -11.46 12.47
CA LYS A 64 4.05 -10.17 12.01
C LYS A 64 4.91 -9.01 12.51
N ASN A 65 5.33 -9.04 13.76
CA ASN A 65 6.21 -8.02 14.32
C ASN A 65 7.58 -8.01 13.62
N LYS A 66 8.13 -9.20 13.32
CA LYS A 66 9.36 -9.33 12.54
C LYS A 66 9.20 -8.73 11.14
N LEU A 67 8.15 -9.11 10.41
CA LEU A 67 7.86 -8.57 9.08
C LEU A 67 7.67 -7.05 9.10
N ASN A 68 6.94 -6.52 10.08
CA ASN A 68 6.70 -5.08 10.21
C ASN A 68 8.00 -4.29 10.38
N LYS A 69 8.97 -4.80 11.16
CA LYS A 69 10.28 -4.16 11.30
C LYS A 69 11.05 -4.14 9.99
N GLU A 70 11.01 -5.24 9.23
CA GLU A 70 11.71 -5.32 7.94
C GLU A 70 11.07 -4.47 6.85
N THR A 71 9.75 -4.28 6.90
CA THR A 71 8.99 -3.51 5.90
C THR A 71 8.78 -2.04 6.29
N ALA A 72 9.03 -1.67 7.56
CA ALA A 72 8.92 -0.31 8.05
C ALA A 72 9.78 0.67 7.23
N ASP A 73 11.04 0.34 7.01
CA ASP A 73 11.98 1.17 6.23
C ASP A 73 11.58 1.32 4.75
N PHE A 74 10.79 0.38 4.24
CA PHE A 74 10.22 0.48 2.89
C PHE A 74 9.06 1.48 2.88
N TYR A 75 8.11 1.35 3.80
CA TYR A 75 6.88 2.14 3.80
C TYR A 75 7.00 3.53 4.46
N GLN A 76 7.98 3.74 5.34
CA GLN A 76 8.22 5.02 6.02
C GLN A 76 8.92 6.05 5.12
N ARG A 77 9.33 5.67 3.90
CA ARG A 77 9.87 6.62 2.92
C ARG A 77 8.80 7.63 2.51
N GLU A 78 9.14 8.92 2.60
CA GLU A 78 8.26 10.03 2.25
C GLU A 78 7.88 10.07 0.75
N THR A 79 8.65 9.43 -0.13
CA THR A 79 8.49 9.59 -1.58
C THR A 79 8.62 8.29 -2.36
N TRP A 80 7.69 8.11 -3.32
CA TRP A 80 7.78 7.25 -4.50
C TRP A 80 7.49 8.11 -5.74
#